data_AF-A0A9E2YBE6-F1
#
_entry.id   AF-A0A9E2YBE6-F1
#
_cell.length_a   1.000
_cell.length_b   1.000
_cell.length_c   1.000
_cell.angle_alpha   90.00
_cell.angle_beta   90.00
_cell.angle_gamma   90.00
#
_symmetry.space_group_name_H-M   'P 1'
#
loop_
_entity.id
_entity.type
_entity.pdbx_description
1 polymer ?
#
loop_
_entity_poly.entity_id
_entity_poly.type
_entity_poly.pdbx_seq_one_letter_code
_entity_poly.pdbx_strand_id
1 'polypeptide(L)' 'VRQSSDGLRCQAKIRYNSSPQPAVAALNEHDELIVRFDEPQAAITPGQAVVLYDGDVVLGGGWIDSAQ' A
#
# COMPACT_ATOMS: atom_id res chain seq x y z
N VAL A 1 -0.62 -25.78 8.56
CA VAL A 1 0.37 -24.81 9.10
C VAL A 1 0.90 -23.93 7.97
N ARG A 2 0.29 -22.76 7.74
CA ARG A 2 0.88 -21.65 6.98
C ARG A 2 0.31 -20.37 7.55
N GLN A 3 0.94 -19.88 8.61
CA GLN A 3 0.86 -18.47 8.96
C GLN A 3 1.85 -17.80 8.01
N SER A 4 1.43 -17.58 6.76
CA SER A 4 2.31 -16.90 5.80
C SER A 4 2.26 -15.41 6.11
N SER A 5 3.44 -14.82 6.08
CA SER A 5 3.69 -13.40 5.91
C SER A 5 3.21 -12.93 4.51
N ASP A 6 1.96 -13.25 4.15
CA ASP A 6 1.39 -13.32 2.80
C ASP A 6 1.03 -11.94 2.26
N GLY A 7 2.05 -11.17 1.91
CA GLY A 7 1.87 -9.92 1.20
C GLY A 7 3.10 -9.61 0.37
N LEU A 8 2.87 -8.93 -0.74
CA LEU A 8 3.92 -8.48 -1.63
C LEU A 8 4.69 -7.34 -0.97
N ARG A 9 6.00 -7.53 -0.80
CA ARG A 9 6.90 -6.44 -0.40
C ARG A 9 7.06 -5.48 -1.57
N CYS A 10 6.80 -4.21 -1.33
CA CYS A 10 6.81 -3.16 -2.35
C CYS A 10 7.08 -1.79 -1.71
N GLN A 11 7.13 -0.75 -2.54
CA GLN A 11 7.07 0.64 -2.09
C GLN A 11 5.69 1.21 -2.43
N ALA A 12 5.07 1.95 -1.51
CA ALA A 12 3.78 2.57 -1.72
C ALA A 12 3.89 4.10 -1.63
N LYS A 13 3.19 4.80 -2.51
CA LYS A 13 3.12 6.26 -2.55
C LYS A 13 1.67 6.71 -2.46
N ILE A 14 1.35 7.43 -1.38
CA ILE A 14 -0.01 7.93 -1.08
C ILE A 14 -0.21 9.41 -1.43
N ARG A 15 0.88 10.12 -1.72
CA ARG A 15 0.89 11.57 -1.99
C ARG A 15 1.81 11.87 -3.16
N TYR A 16 1.36 12.69 -4.11
CA TYR A 16 2.15 13.05 -5.29
C TYR A 16 3.52 13.65 -4.94
N ASN A 17 3.59 14.49 -3.92
CA ASN A 17 4.81 15.17 -3.49
C ASN A 17 5.69 14.37 -2.52
N SER A 18 5.31 13.15 -2.14
CA SER A 18 6.08 12.30 -1.23
C SER A 18 6.86 11.23 -1.97
N SER A 19 7.98 10.81 -1.40
CA SER A 19 8.74 9.65 -1.88
C SER A 19 7.99 8.35 -1.53
N PRO A 20 8.02 7.32 -2.41
CA PRO A 20 7.48 6.00 -2.08
C PRO A 20 8.13 5.44 -0.81
N GLN A 21 7.32 4.87 0.08
CA GLN A 21 7.76 4.30 1.35
C GLN A 21 7.63 2.78 1.35
N PRO A 22 8.53 2.05 2.01
CA PRO A 22 8.46 0.59 2.11
C PRO A 22 7.15 0.14 2.77
N ALA A 23 6.52 -0.86 2.16
CA ALA A 23 5.24 -1.40 2.59
C ALA A 23 5.08 -2.89 2.24
N VAL A 24 4.02 -3.49 2.78
CA VAL A 24 3.47 -4.78 2.37
C VAL A 24 2.09 -4.55 1.80
N ALA A 25 1.84 -5.05 0.59
CA ALA A 25 0.54 -5.04 -0.05
C ALA A 25 -0.06 -6.45 -0.08
N ALA A 26 -1.31 -6.61 0.34
CA ALA A 26 -2.03 -7.88 0.28
C ALA A 26 -3.50 -7.64 -0.10
N LEU A 27 -4.10 -8.62 -0.78
CA LEU A 27 -5.55 -8.64 -1.00
C LEU A 27 -6.21 -9.40 0.14
N ASN A 28 -7.31 -8.88 0.66
CA ASN A 28 -8.13 -9.62 1.61
C ASN A 28 -9.11 -10.57 0.88
N GLU A 29 -9.94 -11.29 1.64
CA GLU A 29 -10.94 -12.23 1.08
C GLU A 29 -12.04 -11.57 0.24
N HIS A 30 -12.11 -10.24 0.24
CA HIS A 30 -13.09 -9.43 -0.49
C HIS A 30 -12.48 -8.65 -1.67
N ASP A 31 -11.27 -9.01 -2.12
CA ASP A 31 -10.55 -8.32 -3.21
C ASP A 31 -10.17 -6.85 -2.86
N GLU A 32 -10.12 -6.50 -1.58
CA GLU A 32 -9.68 -5.18 -1.13
C GLU A 32 -8.17 -5.16 -0.90
N LEU A 33 -7.51 -4.14 -1.43
CA LEU A 33 -6.07 -3.94 -1.28
C LEU A 33 -5.74 -3.33 0.09
N ILE A 34 -5.08 -4.11 0.93
CA ILE A 34 -4.56 -3.69 2.22
C ILE A 34 -3.08 -3.36 2.06
N VAL A 35 -2.72 -2.10 2.32
CA VAL A 35 -1.34 -1.62 2.29
C VAL A 35 -0.90 -1.31 3.70
N ARG A 36 0.14 -1.99 4.18
CA ARG A 36 0.74 -1.78 5.49
C ARG A 36 2.14 -1.19 5.31
N PHE A 37 2.31 0.07 5.67
CA PHE A 37 3.62 0.70 5.70
C PHE A 37 4.47 0.17 6.84
N ASP A 38 5.79 0.08 6.63
CA ASP A 38 6.72 -0.32 7.70
C ASP A 38 6.80 0.74 8.80
N GLU A 39 6.66 2.01 8.41
CA GLU A 39 6.60 3.16 9.32
C GLU A 39 5.25 3.88 9.20
N PRO A 40 4.70 4.41 10.31
CA PRO A 40 3.42 5.11 10.29
C PRO A 40 3.46 6.33 9.36
N GLN A 41 2.46 6.45 8.49
CA GLN A 41 2.34 7.57 7.56
C GLN A 41 1.32 8.58 8.08
N ALA A 42 1.70 9.85 8.12
CA ALA A 42 0.82 10.90 8.60
C ALA A 42 -0.18 11.36 7.53
N ALA A 43 -1.35 11.79 7.98
CA ALA A 43 -2.35 12.49 7.18
C ALA A 43 -2.79 11.70 5.91
N ILE A 44 -3.02 10.40 6.04
CA ILE A 44 -3.70 9.63 5.01
C ILE A 44 -5.17 10.04 4.99
N THR A 45 -5.69 10.50 3.86
CA THR A 45 -7.09 10.92 3.75
C THR A 45 -7.84 10.05 2.73
N PRO A 46 -9.07 9.61 3.04
CA PRO A 46 -9.95 8.98 2.05
C PRO A 46 -10.07 9.83 0.78
N GLY A 47 -10.09 9.17 -0.38
CA GLY A 47 -10.13 9.81 -1.69
C GLY A 47 -8.77 10.16 -2.30
N GLN A 48 -7.66 9.92 -1.59
CA GLN A 48 -6.33 9.92 -2.20
C GLN A 48 -6.06 8.61 -2.95
N ALA A 49 -5.16 8.64 -3.92
CA ALA A 49 -4.68 7.44 -4.60
C ALA A 49 -3.43 6.88 -3.88
N VAL A 50 -3.36 5.56 -3.77
CA VAL A 50 -2.12 4.84 -3.45
C VAL A 50 -1.60 4.18 -4.71
N VAL A 51 -0.29 4.29 -4.94
CA VAL A 51 0.41 3.62 -6.05
C VAL A 51 1.50 2.74 -5.49
N LEU A 52 1.55 1.50 -5.96
CA LEU A 52 2.53 0.48 -5.57
C LEU A 52 3.63 0.36 -6.62
N TYR A 53 4.86 0.25 -6.15
CA TYR A 53 6.08 0.19 -6.94
C TYR A 53 6.97 -0.98 -6.52
N ASP A 54 7.66 -1.56 -7.49
CA ASP A 54 8.83 -2.42 -7.31
C ASP A 54 10.01 -1.78 -8.06
N GLY A 55 10.83 -0.99 -7.35
CA GLY A 55 11.81 -0.11 -7.98
C GLY A 55 11.14 0.91 -8.91
N ASP A 56 11.49 0.85 -10.20
CA ASP A 56 10.94 1.73 -11.24
C ASP A 56 9.65 1.19 -11.88
N VAL A 57 9.19 0.00 -11.50
CA VAL A 57 7.99 -0.63 -12.07
C VAL A 57 6.75 -0.28 -11.25
N VAL A 58 5.69 0.16 -11.92
CA VAL A 58 4.37 0.33 -11.29
C VAL A 58 3.67 -1.01 -11.27
N LEU A 59 3.38 -1.50 -10.06
CA LEU A 59 2.67 -2.75 -9.83
C LEU A 59 1.15 -2.56 -9.92
N GLY A 60 0.66 -1.38 -9.56
CA GLY A 60 -0.75 -1.05 -9.54
C GLY A 60 -1.07 0.09 -8.59
N GLY A 61 -2.35 0.32 -8.32
CA GLY A 61 -2.79 1.35 -7.41
C GLY A 61 -4.31 1.31 -7.21
N GLY A 62 -4.78 2.11 -6.27
CA GLY A 62 -6.18 2.18 -5.92
C GLY A 62 -6.51 3.47 -5.20
N TRP A 63 -7.79 3.65 -4.91
CA TRP A 63 -8.28 4.76 -4.09
C TRP A 63 -8.32 4.32 -2.64
N ILE A 64 -7.82 5.19 -1.77
CA ILE A 64 -7.86 4.96 -0.33
C ILE A 64 -9.29 5.21 0.12
N ASP A 65 -9.97 4.14 0.52
CA ASP A 65 -11.30 4.22 1.13
C ASP A 65 -11.19 4.56 2.63
N SER A 66 -10.26 3.90 3.32
CA SER A 66 -10.08 3.98 4.77
C SER A 66 -8.60 3.90 5.14
N ALA A 67 -8.22 4.59 6.22
CA ALA A 67 -6.87 4.54 6.80
C ALA A 67 -6.96 4.53 8.33
N GLN A 68 -6.09 3.77 8.98
CA GLN A 68 -6.06 3.58 10.43
C GLN A 68 -4.66 3.88 10.99
#